data_AF-R4K5F0-F1
#
_entry.id   AF-R4K5F0-F1
#
_cell.length_a   1.000
_cell.length_b   1.000
_cell.length_c   1.000
_cell.angle_alpha   90.00
_cell.angle_beta   90.00
_cell.angle_gamma   90.00
#
_symmetry.space_group_name_H-M   'P 1'
#
loop_
_entity.id
_entity.type
_entity.pdbx_description
1 polymer ?
#
loop_
_entity_poly.entity_id
_entity_poly.type
_entity_poly.pdbx_seq_one_letter_code
_entity_poly.pdbx_strand_id
1 'polypeptide(L)'
;MKEQLKDVMVKEYRALKELLESLDRQHELYLKNDIFQLEDIVKTIESNNRVIAELEVERRKITGANSMNEIVRAFEDEELENNYRNIKRLLQEIKVQKESNELLFRQGLVFTNRILNIFSPNKNLKTYNSLGRIGK
;
A
#
# COMPACT_ATOMS: atom_id res chain seq x y z
N MET A 1 -31.33 -5.11 5.47
CA MET A 1 -30.59 -4.31 4.47
C MET A 1 -29.87 -3.10 5.08
N LYS A 2 -30.58 -2.09 5.62
CA LYS A 2 -29.96 -0.86 6.15
C LYS A 2 -29.00 -1.13 7.33
N GLU A 3 -29.43 -1.88 8.35
CA GLU A 3 -28.59 -2.21 9.52
C GLU A 3 -27.43 -3.16 9.16
N GLN A 4 -27.67 -4.15 8.31
CA GLN A 4 -26.63 -5.05 7.80
C GLN A 4 -25.54 -4.29 7.04
N LEU A 5 -25.93 -3.30 6.22
CA LEU A 5 -24.98 -2.45 5.51
C LEU A 5 -24.17 -1.57 6.47
N LYS A 6 -24.81 -1.02 7.52
CA LYS A 6 -24.10 -0.27 8.58
C LYS A 6 -23.06 -1.15 9.28
N ASP A 7 -23.42 -2.38 9.64
CA ASP A 7 -22.49 -3.31 10.31
C ASP A 7 -21.29 -3.66 9.41
N VAL A 8 -21.53 -3.99 8.14
CA VAL A 8 -20.47 -4.26 7.17
C VAL A 8 -19.56 -3.05 6.98
N MET A 9 -20.12 -1.84 6.88
CA MET A 9 -19.32 -0.61 6.76
C MET A 9 -18.44 -0.34 7.99
N VAL A 10 -18.94 -0.62 9.20
CA VAL A 10 -18.14 -0.48 10.42
C VAL A 10 -16.98 -1.48 10.42
N LYS A 11 -17.21 -2.72 9.97
CA LYS A 11 -16.15 -3.72 9.80
C LYS A 11 -15.14 -3.31 8.73
N GLU A 12 -15.59 -2.84 7.57
CA GLU A 12 -14.73 -2.31 6.51
C GLU A 12 -13.86 -1.17 7.05
N TYR A 13 -14.44 -0.23 7.78
CA TYR A 13 -13.69 0.88 8.37
C TYR A 13 -12.59 0.39 9.34
N ARG A 14 -12.90 -0.59 10.20
CA ARG A 14 -11.91 -1.18 11.12
C ARG A 14 -10.79 -1.89 10.37
N ALA A 15 -11.12 -2.73 9.40
CA ALA A 15 -10.13 -3.45 8.59
C ALA A 15 -9.22 -2.49 7.80
N LEU A 16 -9.79 -1.41 7.24
CA LEU A 16 -9.01 -0.37 6.58
C LEU A 16 -8.08 0.36 7.55
N LYS A 17 -8.52 0.59 8.79
CA LYS A 17 -7.69 1.23 9.81
C LYS A 17 -6.51 0.34 10.21
N GLU A 18 -6.74 -0.96 10.39
CA GLU A 18 -5.68 -1.94 10.64
C GLU A 18 -4.67 -2.04 9.48
N LEU A 19 -5.16 -1.91 8.24
CA LEU A 19 -4.30 -1.82 7.06
C LEU A 19 -3.43 -0.55 7.11
N LEU A 20 -4.00 0.61 7.44
CA LEU A 20 -3.25 1.86 7.57
C LEU A 20 -2.15 1.73 8.63
N GLU A 21 -2.49 1.21 9.82
CA GLU A 21 -1.51 0.97 10.90
C GLU A 21 -0.38 0.03 10.46
N SER A 22 -0.70 -0.98 9.64
CA SER A 22 0.31 -1.88 9.07
C SER A 22 1.24 -1.19 8.06
N LEU A 23 0.71 -0.25 7.28
CA LEU A 23 1.50 0.56 6.35
C LEU A 23 2.37 1.59 7.08
N ASP A 24 1.87 2.19 8.15
CA ASP A 24 2.66 3.05 9.03
C ASP A 24 3.80 2.25 9.68
N ARG A 25 3.50 1.05 10.16
CA ARG A 25 4.51 0.16 10.72
C ARG A 25 5.58 -0.22 9.68
N GLN A 26 5.17 -0.53 8.45
CA GLN A 26 6.10 -0.80 7.36
C GLN A 26 7.05 0.39 7.12
N HIS A 27 6.53 1.62 7.17
CA HIS A 27 7.32 2.84 7.04
C HIS A 27 8.39 2.94 8.14
N GLU A 28 8.00 2.75 9.40
CA GLU A 28 8.94 2.78 10.53
C GLU A 28 10.03 1.72 10.43
N LEU A 29 9.65 0.50 10.06
CA LEU A 29 10.59 -0.63 9.91
C LEU A 29 11.59 -0.38 8.80
N TYR A 30 11.15 0.25 7.71
CA TYR A 30 12.02 0.69 6.62
C TYR A 30 13.08 1.68 7.10
N LEU A 31 12.68 2.71 7.86
CA LEU A 31 13.61 3.70 8.42
C LEU A 31 14.63 3.07 9.38
N LYS A 32 14.23 2.01 10.10
CA LYS A 32 15.10 1.24 11.01
C LYS A 32 16.00 0.23 10.29
N ASN A 33 15.80 0.01 8.98
CA ASN A 33 16.46 -1.03 8.18
C ASN A 33 16.29 -2.45 8.76
N ASP A 34 15.15 -2.74 9.40
CA ASP A 34 14.88 -4.08 9.95
C ASP A 34 14.29 -5.00 8.89
N ILE A 35 15.17 -5.70 8.17
CA ILE A 35 14.80 -6.54 7.01
C ILE A 35 13.91 -7.71 7.42
N PHE A 36 14.16 -8.34 8.57
CA PHE A 36 13.38 -9.50 9.01
C PHE A 36 11.94 -9.09 9.35
N GLN A 37 11.76 -8.00 10.09
CA GLN A 37 10.42 -7.49 10.39
C GLN A 37 9.72 -6.95 9.13
N LEU A 38 10.47 -6.45 8.14
CA LEU A 38 9.92 -6.07 6.84
C LEU A 38 9.38 -7.27 6.04
N GLU A 39 9.96 -8.45 6.16
CA GLU A 39 9.40 -9.66 5.53
C GLU A 39 8.11 -10.11 6.22
N ASP A 40 8.03 -9.99 7.54
CA ASP A 40 6.85 -10.39 8.29
C ASP A 40 5.69 -9.41 8.11
N ILE A 41 5.94 -8.10 8.05
CA ILE A 41 4.87 -7.10 7.83
C ILE A 41 4.19 -7.28 6.47
N VAL A 42 4.90 -7.80 5.45
CA VAL A 42 4.31 -8.12 4.15
C VAL A 42 3.20 -9.16 4.31
N LYS A 43 3.42 -10.22 5.09
CA LYS A 43 2.40 -11.26 5.36
C LYS A 43 1.19 -10.67 6.09
N THR A 44 1.42 -9.75 7.04
CA THR A 44 0.33 -9.04 7.74
C THR A 44 -0.49 -8.19 6.79
N ILE A 45 0.16 -7.43 5.90
CA ILE A 45 -0.53 -6.62 4.88
C ILE A 45 -1.35 -7.51 3.93
N GLU A 46 -0.80 -8.64 3.48
CA GLU A 46 -1.53 -9.61 2.66
C GLU A 46 -2.76 -10.17 3.37
N SER A 47 -2.65 -10.49 4.66
CA SER A 47 -3.78 -10.94 5.48
C SER A 47 -4.87 -9.87 5.57
N ASN A 48 -4.50 -8.61 5.85
CA ASN A 48 -5.45 -7.50 5.94
C ASN A 48 -6.17 -7.27 4.60
N ASN A 49 -5.45 -7.39 3.49
CA ASN A 49 -6.03 -7.29 2.14
C ASN A 49 -7.06 -8.39 1.87
N ARG A 50 -6.83 -9.63 2.34
CA ARG A 50 -7.81 -10.72 2.21
C ARG A 50 -9.08 -10.43 2.97
N VAL A 51 -8.97 -9.97 4.22
CA VAL A 51 -10.12 -9.59 5.05
C VAL A 51 -10.92 -8.46 4.39
N ILE A 52 -10.25 -7.44 3.86
CA ILE A 52 -10.92 -6.34 3.14
C ILE A 52 -11.64 -6.85 1.89
N ALA A 53 -11.02 -7.76 1.13
CA ALA A 53 -11.65 -8.34 -0.06
C ALA A 53 -12.91 -9.17 0.27
N GLU A 54 -12.88 -9.93 1.37
CA GLU A 54 -14.04 -10.68 1.86
C GLU A 54 -15.20 -9.75 2.24
N LEU A 55 -14.89 -8.67 2.97
CA LEU A 55 -15.87 -7.64 3.33
C LEU A 55 -16.42 -6.90 2.11
N GLU A 56 -15.60 -6.62 1.10
CA GLU A 56 -16.07 -6.01 -0.15
C GLU A 56 -17.05 -6.92 -0.89
N VAL A 57 -16.77 -8.23 -0.91
CA VAL A 57 -17.68 -9.24 -1.50
C VAL A 57 -18.99 -9.31 -0.72
N GLU A 58 -18.93 -9.31 0.62
CA GLU A 58 -20.11 -9.26 1.49
C GLU A 58 -20.94 -7.99 1.23
N ARG A 59 -20.29 -6.83 1.15
CA ARG A 59 -20.95 -5.57 0.81
C ARG A 59 -21.60 -5.65 -0.58
N ARG A 60 -20.90 -6.18 -1.59
CA ARG A 60 -21.45 -6.34 -2.96
C ARG A 60 -22.66 -7.25 -3.01
N LYS A 61 -22.73 -8.30 -2.17
CA LYS A 61 -23.93 -9.15 -2.06
C LYS A 61 -25.14 -8.37 -1.56
N ILE A 62 -24.94 -7.38 -0.70
CA ILE A 62 -26.01 -6.52 -0.15
C ILE A 62 -26.39 -5.41 -1.13
N THR A 63 -25.40 -4.75 -1.74
CA THR A 63 -25.63 -3.59 -2.61
C THR A 63 -25.99 -3.96 -4.05
N GLY A 64 -25.68 -5.18 -4.48
CA GLY A 64 -25.88 -5.64 -5.85
C GLY A 64 -25.09 -4.79 -6.85
N ALA A 65 -25.74 -4.41 -7.95
CA ALA A 65 -25.16 -3.57 -9.01
C ALA A 65 -25.25 -2.06 -8.73
N ASN A 66 -25.93 -1.65 -7.65
CA ASN A 66 -26.17 -0.24 -7.36
C ASN A 66 -24.91 0.41 -6.77
N SER A 67 -24.69 1.68 -7.10
CA SER A 67 -23.53 2.39 -6.55
C SER A 67 -23.74 2.72 -5.07
N MET A 68 -22.66 2.65 -4.30
CA MET A 68 -22.74 2.99 -2.86
C MET A 68 -23.17 4.44 -2.63
N ASN A 69 -22.81 5.36 -3.54
CA ASN A 69 -23.27 6.76 -3.48
C ASN A 69 -24.80 6.86 -3.61
N GLU A 70 -25.41 6.13 -4.55
CA GLU A 70 -26.86 6.13 -4.76
C GLU A 70 -27.59 5.50 -3.58
N ILE A 71 -27.07 4.39 -3.05
CA ILE A 71 -27.66 3.71 -1.89
C ILE A 71 -27.64 4.60 -0.65
N VAL A 72 -26.50 5.25 -0.36
CA VAL A 72 -26.37 6.14 0.80
C VAL A 72 -27.32 7.33 0.67
N ARG A 73 -27.44 7.92 -0.53
CA ARG A 73 -28.40 9.01 -0.79
C ARG A 73 -29.85 8.56 -0.65
N ALA A 74 -30.19 7.37 -1.12
CA ALA A 74 -31.56 6.83 -1.04
C ALA A 74 -32.02 6.52 0.39
N PHE A 75 -31.08 6.25 1.30
CA PHE A 75 -31.42 5.95 2.71
C PHE A 75 -31.64 7.20 3.58
N GLU A 76 -31.24 8.39 3.11
CA GLU A 76 -31.32 9.69 3.82
C GLU A 76 -30.88 9.59 5.29
N ASP A 77 -29.89 8.74 5.57
CA ASP A 77 -29.42 8.44 6.91
C ASP A 77 -28.07 9.11 7.15
N GLU A 78 -28.07 10.10 8.03
CA GLU A 78 -26.90 10.94 8.33
C GLU A 78 -25.72 10.13 8.88
N GLU A 79 -26.00 9.09 9.67
CA GLU A 79 -24.97 8.20 10.23
C GLU A 79 -24.32 7.37 9.13
N LEU A 80 -25.11 6.80 8.22
CA LEU A 80 -24.61 6.03 7.07
C LEU A 80 -23.77 6.92 6.14
N GLU A 81 -24.22 8.15 5.91
CA GLU A 81 -23.47 9.12 5.10
C GLU A 81 -22.14 9.50 5.74
N ASN A 82 -22.13 9.77 7.05
CA ASN A 82 -20.91 10.06 7.79
C ASN A 82 -19.94 8.88 7.77
N ASN A 83 -20.41 7.65 7.98
CA ASN A 83 -19.58 6.44 7.89
C ASN A 83 -18.97 6.29 6.49
N TYR A 84 -19.75 6.53 5.45
CA TYR A 84 -19.26 6.45 4.08
C TYR A 84 -18.21 7.52 3.76
N ARG A 85 -18.41 8.76 4.23
CA ARG A 85 -17.43 9.84 4.11
C ARG A 85 -16.13 9.52 4.85
N ASN A 86 -16.23 8.93 6.05
CA ASN A 86 -15.07 8.52 6.83
C ASN A 86 -14.26 7.42 6.14
N ILE A 87 -14.93 6.40 5.59
CA ILE A 87 -14.28 5.35 4.79
C ILE A 87 -13.57 5.96 3.57
N LYS A 88 -14.20 6.90 2.86
CA LYS A 88 -13.56 7.60 1.73
C LYS A 88 -12.29 8.36 2.14
N ARG A 89 -12.32 9.05 3.28
CA ARG A 89 -11.15 9.76 3.81
C ARG A 89 -10.03 8.77 4.14
N LEU A 90 -10.36 7.71 4.86
CA LEU A 90 -9.41 6.66 5.24
C LEU A 90 -8.77 6.00 4.00
N LEU A 91 -9.53 5.76 2.94
CA LEU A 91 -8.98 5.25 1.67
C LEU A 91 -7.97 6.21 1.03
N GLN A 92 -8.19 7.54 1.13
CA GLN A 92 -7.20 8.51 0.65
C GLN A 92 -5.94 8.51 1.51
N GLU A 93 -6.07 8.40 2.83
CA GLU A 93 -4.94 8.29 3.75
C GLU A 93 -4.10 7.05 3.45
N ILE A 94 -4.73 5.88 3.30
CA ILE A 94 -4.07 4.63 2.89
C ILE A 94 -3.34 4.79 1.57
N LYS A 95 -3.96 5.46 0.59
CA LYS A 95 -3.35 5.70 -0.72
C LYS A 95 -2.07 6.54 -0.58
N VAL A 96 -2.15 7.65 0.14
CA VAL A 96 -0.99 8.55 0.37
C VAL A 96 0.12 7.80 1.11
N GLN A 97 -0.22 7.03 2.15
CA GLN A 97 0.76 6.28 2.93
C GLN A 97 1.46 5.20 2.09
N LYS A 98 0.69 4.46 1.28
CA LYS A 98 1.24 3.48 0.34
C LYS A 98 2.19 4.13 -0.67
N GLU A 99 1.80 5.25 -1.27
CA GLU A 99 2.64 5.97 -2.24
C GLU A 99 3.94 6.47 -1.58
N SER A 100 3.86 6.93 -0.33
CA SER A 100 5.03 7.31 0.47
C SER A 100 5.99 6.15 0.70
N ASN A 101 5.46 4.98 1.10
CA ASN A 101 6.26 3.77 1.30
C ASN A 101 6.90 3.30 -0.01
N GLU A 102 6.15 3.26 -1.12
CA GLU A 102 6.71 2.91 -2.43
C GLU A 102 7.85 3.85 -2.85
N LEU A 103 7.71 5.15 -2.60
CA LEU A 103 8.76 6.13 -2.90
C LEU A 103 10.02 5.85 -2.10
N LEU A 104 9.90 5.59 -0.79
CA LEU A 104 11.02 5.22 0.07
C LEU A 104 11.74 3.98 -0.46
N PHE A 105 11.00 2.91 -0.77
CA PHE A 105 11.59 1.69 -1.34
C PHE A 105 12.37 1.98 -2.63
N ARG A 106 11.80 2.76 -3.55
CA ARG A 106 12.48 3.15 -4.80
C ARG A 106 13.75 3.94 -4.53
N GLN A 107 13.74 4.87 -3.58
CA GLN A 107 14.92 5.64 -3.20
C GLN A 107 16.03 4.74 -2.67
N GLY A 108 15.72 3.78 -1.79
CA GLY A 108 16.69 2.81 -1.30
C GLY A 108 17.30 1.96 -2.41
N LEU A 109 16.50 1.48 -3.36
CA LEU A 109 17.00 0.71 -4.51
C LEU A 109 17.96 1.54 -5.37
N VAL A 110 17.62 2.80 -5.65
CA VAL A 110 18.50 3.72 -6.39
C VAL A 110 19.81 3.93 -5.64
N PHE A 111 19.76 4.14 -4.32
CA PHE A 111 20.95 4.29 -3.48
C PHE A 111 21.82 3.03 -3.51
N THR A 112 21.26 1.85 -3.27
CA THR A 112 21.98 0.57 -3.31
C THR A 112 22.64 0.33 -4.67
N ASN A 113 21.92 0.60 -5.77
CA ASN A 113 22.50 0.48 -7.11
C ASN A 113 23.67 1.44 -7.34
N ARG A 114 23.60 2.69 -6.84
CA ARG A 114 24.72 3.63 -6.91
C ARG A 114 25.92 3.12 -6.12
N ILE A 115 25.71 2.60 -4.92
CA ILE A 115 26.77 2.02 -4.09
C ILE A 115 27.41 0.81 -4.78
N LEU A 116 26.61 -0.10 -5.36
CA LEU A 116 27.11 -1.23 -6.14
C LEU A 116 27.97 -0.77 -7.33
N ASN A 117 27.56 0.28 -8.05
CA ASN A 117 28.34 0.85 -9.15
C ASN A 117 29.66 1.50 -8.68
N ILE A 118 29.71 2.03 -7.45
CA ILE A 118 30.94 2.57 -6.87
C ILE A 118 31.91 1.44 -6.49
N PHE A 119 31.40 0.35 -5.89
CA PHE A 119 32.24 -0.80 -5.48
C PHE A 119 32.64 -1.70 -6.64
N SER A 120 31.78 -1.83 -7.65
CA SER A 120 32.04 -2.56 -8.88
C SER A 120 31.85 -1.63 -10.08
N PRO A 121 32.74 -0.62 -10.24
CA PRO A 121 32.73 0.20 -11.43
C PRO A 121 33.00 -0.73 -12.62
N ASN A 122 32.28 -0.49 -13.72
CA ASN A 122 32.29 -1.30 -14.94
C ASN A 122 33.68 -1.93 -15.19
N LYS A 123 33.80 -3.26 -15.07
CA LYS A 123 35.09 -3.98 -15.22
C LYS A 123 35.68 -3.85 -16.63
N ASN A 124 34.89 -3.38 -17.59
CA ASN A 124 35.32 -2.97 -18.92
C ASN A 124 35.92 -1.56 -18.89
N LEU A 125 36.90 -1.33 -18.02
CA LEU A 125 37.80 -0.20 -18.21
C LEU A 125 38.52 -0.45 -19.54
N LYS A 126 38.22 0.40 -20.51
CA LYS A 126 38.92 0.51 -21.79
C LYS A 126 40.38 0.87 -21.53
N THR A 127 41.19 -0.12 -21.18
CA THR A 127 42.63 0.07 -20.99
C THR A 127 43.30 0.18 -22.36
N TYR A 128 44.26 1.10 -22.46
CA TYR A 128 45.14 1.14 -23.60
C TYR A 128 45.98 -0.13 -23.65
N ASN A 129 46.04 -0.80 -24.80
CA ASN A 129 46.99 -1.88 -25.03
C ASN A 129 48.40 -1.32 -25.21
N SER A 130 49.41 -2.19 -25.33
CA SER A 130 50.82 -1.82 -25.52
C SER A 130 51.12 -0.94 -26.76
N LEU A 131 50.14 -0.78 -27.67
CA LEU A 131 50.21 0.06 -28.86
C LEU A 131 49.43 1.38 -28.70
N GLY A 132 48.94 1.71 -27.50
CA GLY A 132 48.16 2.92 -27.25
C GLY A 132 46.77 2.91 -27.86
N ARG A 133 46.22 1.73 -28.21
CA ARG A 133 44.84 1.59 -28.69
C ARG A 133 43.93 1.11 -27.56
N ILE A 134 42.75 1.71 -27.46
CA ILE A 134 41.73 1.27 -26.52
C ILE A 134 41.28 -0.15 -26.89
N GLY A 135 41.47 -1.10 -25.98
CA GLY A 135 40.90 -2.45 -26.11
C GLY A 135 39.36 -2.35 -26.15
N LYS A 136 38.74 -3.08 -27.08
CA LYS A 136 37.26 -3.12 -27.20
C LYS A 136 36.63 -3.67 -25.94
#